data_AF-A0A0R1SJ05-F1
#
_entry.id   AF-A0A0R1SJ05-F1
#
_cell.length_a   1.000
_cell.length_b   1.000
_cell.length_c   1.000
_cell.angle_alpha   90.00
_cell.angle_beta   90.00
_cell.angle_gamma   90.00
#
_symmetry.space_group_name_H-M   'P 1'
#
loop_
_entity.id
_entity.type
_entity.pdbx_description
1 polymer ?
#
loop_
_entity_poly.entity_id
_entity_poly.type
_entity_poly.pdbx_seq_one_letter_code
_entity_poly.pdbx_strand_id
1 'polypeptide(L)'
;MLIKINTEDNMDHQNYQNTVVFVTPNGKTVATKEVTGAECSKVEVSAPVGYEYLERVFGFVTISKEHLYQKVMVLDSHRSQHDKFNKIETDRENVSDINTDEQGEAIL
;
A
#
# COMPACT_ATOMS: atom_id res chain seq x y z
N MET A 1 -9.77 -2.75 -63.19
CA MET A 1 -9.01 -3.60 -62.25
C MET A 1 -8.93 -2.84 -60.94
N LEU A 2 -9.71 -3.24 -59.93
CA LEU A 2 -9.67 -2.61 -58.61
C LEU A 2 -8.55 -3.27 -57.79
N ILE A 3 -7.54 -2.50 -57.40
CA ILE A 3 -6.52 -2.93 -56.45
C ILE A 3 -7.13 -2.76 -55.06
N LYS A 4 -7.49 -3.88 -54.42
CA LYS A 4 -7.83 -3.89 -52.98
C LYS A 4 -6.52 -3.82 -52.21
N ILE A 5 -6.30 -2.71 -51.51
CA ILE A 5 -5.21 -2.58 -50.55
C ILE A 5 -5.71 -3.27 -49.27
N ASN A 6 -5.24 -4.48 -48.99
CA ASN A 6 -5.47 -5.13 -47.70
C ASN A 6 -4.50 -4.49 -46.70
N THR A 7 -4.97 -3.49 -45.96
CA THR A 7 -4.26 -3.00 -44.77
C THR A 7 -4.57 -3.93 -43.61
N GLU A 8 -4.06 -5.16 -43.67
CA GLU A 8 -3.91 -6.01 -42.50
C GLU A 8 -2.49 -5.80 -41.98
N ASP A 9 -2.23 -4.62 -41.42
CA ASP A 9 -1.15 -4.47 -40.45
C ASP A 9 -1.57 -5.27 -39.21
N ASN A 10 -1.34 -6.58 -39.28
CA ASN A 10 -1.44 -7.50 -38.16
C ASN A 10 -0.23 -7.20 -37.26
N MET A 11 -0.26 -6.04 -36.59
CA MET A 11 0.60 -5.80 -35.44
C MET A 11 0.15 -6.79 -34.39
N ASP A 12 0.91 -7.88 -34.28
CA ASP A 12 0.79 -8.84 -33.19
C ASP A 12 1.01 -8.04 -31.90
N HIS A 13 -0.09 -7.58 -31.28
CA HIS A 13 -0.05 -6.87 -30.02
C HIS A 13 0.28 -7.91 -28.94
N GLN A 14 1.55 -8.29 -28.90
CA GLN A 14 2.02 -9.31 -27.99
C GLN A 14 1.82 -8.81 -26.56
N ASN A 15 0.95 -9.51 -25.84
CA ASN A 15 0.73 -9.25 -24.43
C ASN A 15 1.81 -9.96 -23.62
N TYR A 16 2.39 -9.22 -22.67
CA TYR A 16 3.39 -9.73 -21.73
C TYR A 16 2.77 -9.84 -20.35
N GLN A 17 3.11 -10.92 -19.65
CA GLN A 17 2.63 -11.18 -18.29
C GLN A 17 3.66 -10.69 -17.27
N ASN A 18 3.22 -9.97 -16.25
CA ASN A 18 4.06 -9.51 -15.16
C ASN A 18 3.42 -9.92 -13.83
N THR A 19 4.24 -10.05 -12.79
CA THR A 19 3.79 -10.47 -11.47
C THR A 19 3.91 -9.30 -10.49
N VAL A 20 2.79 -8.92 -9.89
CA VAL A 20 2.71 -7.88 -8.87
C VAL A 20 2.61 -8.54 -7.50
N VAL A 21 3.52 -8.19 -6.60
CA VAL A 21 3.55 -8.70 -5.23
C VAL A 21 3.24 -7.56 -4.27
N PHE A 22 2.14 -7.68 -3.54
CA PHE A 22 1.71 -6.71 -2.55
C PHE A 22 2.39 -7.01 -1.21
N VAL A 23 3.09 -6.02 -0.67
CA VAL A 23 3.86 -6.15 0.57
C VAL A 23 3.46 -5.05 1.57
N THR A 24 3.39 -5.39 2.85
CA THR A 24 3.21 -4.40 3.92
C THR A 24 4.55 -3.76 4.31
N PRO A 25 4.56 -2.62 5.05
CA PRO A 25 5.81 -1.94 5.43
C PRO A 25 6.78 -2.79 6.27
N ASN A 26 6.27 -3.81 6.98
CA ASN A 26 7.08 -4.77 7.71
C ASN A 26 7.66 -5.90 6.82
N GLY A 27 7.49 -5.83 5.50
CA GLY A 27 8.02 -6.79 4.54
C GLY A 27 7.18 -8.05 4.33
N LYS A 28 6.01 -8.17 4.97
CA LYS A 28 5.11 -9.32 4.76
C LYS A 28 4.40 -9.22 3.41
N THR A 29 4.46 -10.28 2.62
CA THR A 29 3.62 -10.43 1.41
C THR A 29 2.18 -10.72 1.81
N VAL A 30 1.24 -9.97 1.24
CA VAL A 30 -0.20 -10.10 1.52
C VAL A 30 -0.98 -10.65 0.33
N ALA A 31 -0.50 -10.41 -0.89
CA ALA A 31 -1.09 -10.99 -2.10
C ALA A 31 -0.08 -10.98 -3.26
N THR A 32 -0.35 -11.81 -4.26
CA THR A 32 0.36 -11.83 -5.54
C THR A 32 -0.68 -11.86 -6.66
N LYS A 33 -0.49 -11.05 -7.70
CA LYS A 33 -1.41 -10.95 -8.83
C LYS A 33 -0.65 -10.92 -10.15
N GLU A 34 -1.18 -11.60 -11.15
CA GLU A 34 -0.68 -11.53 -12.51
C GLU A 34 -1.40 -10.41 -13.26
N VAL A 35 -0.64 -9.66 -14.05
CA VAL A 35 -1.15 -8.59 -14.90
C VAL A 35 -0.61 -8.76 -16.31
N THR A 36 -1.44 -8.47 -17.31
CA THR A 36 -1.09 -8.64 -18.72
C THR A 36 -1.35 -7.35 -19.48
N GLY A 37 -0.47 -7.01 -20.41
CA GLY A 37 -0.69 -5.89 -21.33
C GLY A 37 0.41 -5.79 -22.38
N ALA A 38 0.35 -4.75 -23.21
CA ALA A 38 1.40 -4.46 -24.18
C ALA A 38 2.67 -3.95 -23.49
N GLU A 39 3.85 -4.15 -24.09
CA GLU A 39 5.11 -3.60 -23.58
C GLU A 39 4.99 -2.09 -23.35
N CYS A 40 5.55 -1.59 -22.25
CA CYS A 40 5.52 -0.18 -21.82
C CYS A 40 4.12 0.38 -21.50
N SER A 41 3.04 -0.41 -21.60
CA SER A 41 1.71 0.03 -21.18
C SER A 41 1.63 0.16 -19.64
N LYS A 42 0.83 1.12 -19.17
CA LYS A 42 0.49 1.28 -17.75
C LYS A 42 -0.83 0.58 -17.48
N VAL A 43 -0.84 -0.32 -16.50
CA VAL A 43 -2.02 -1.08 -16.08
C VAL A 43 -2.36 -0.70 -14.65
N GLU A 44 -3.63 -0.43 -14.39
CA GLU A 44 -4.14 -0.24 -13.04
C GLU A 44 -4.36 -1.60 -12.37
N VAL A 45 -3.91 -1.70 -11.13
CA VAL A 45 -4.06 -2.87 -10.28
C VAL A 45 -4.80 -2.41 -9.04
N SER A 46 -5.81 -3.19 -8.64
CA SER A 46 -6.56 -2.93 -7.40
C SER A 46 -5.85 -3.53 -6.19
N ALA A 47 -5.92 -2.82 -5.06
CA ALA A 47 -5.37 -3.31 -3.80
C ALA A 47 -6.13 -4.57 -3.34
N PRO A 48 -5.48 -5.49 -2.62
CA PRO A 48 -6.15 -6.64 -2.00
C PRO A 48 -7.21 -6.19 -0.99
N VAL A 49 -8.23 -7.02 -0.76
CA VAL A 49 -9.30 -6.73 0.22
C VAL A 49 -8.70 -6.51 1.61
N GLY A 50 -9.13 -5.43 2.28
CA GLY A 50 -8.62 -5.04 3.60
C GLY A 50 -7.31 -4.23 3.55
N TYR A 51 -6.84 -3.88 2.36
CA TYR A 51 -5.63 -3.10 2.16
C TYR A 51 -5.86 -1.87 1.28
N GLU A 52 -5.08 -0.83 1.52
CA GLU A 52 -5.04 0.41 0.75
C GLU A 52 -3.62 0.72 0.29
N TYR A 53 -3.50 1.41 -0.84
CA TYR A 53 -2.22 1.95 -1.26
C TYR A 53 -1.81 3.13 -0.38
N LEU A 54 -0.51 3.24 -0.11
CA LEU A 54 0.06 4.43 0.53
C LEU A 54 -0.24 5.71 -0.28
N GLU A 55 -0.15 5.59 -1.61
CA GLU A 55 -0.46 6.64 -2.57
C GLU A 55 -1.14 6.02 -3.79
N ARG A 56 -2.05 6.74 -4.43
CA ARG A 56 -2.78 6.25 -5.62
C ARG A 56 -1.85 5.85 -6.77
N VAL A 57 -0.68 6.46 -6.89
CA VAL A 57 0.29 6.15 -7.95
C VAL A 57 0.82 4.70 -7.87
N PHE A 58 0.83 4.11 -6.68
CA PHE A 58 1.26 2.72 -6.49
C PHE A 58 0.28 1.68 -7.04
N GLY A 59 -0.94 2.08 -7.39
CA GLY A 59 -1.90 1.24 -8.10
C GLY A 59 -1.56 1.04 -9.57
N PHE A 60 -0.53 1.69 -10.12
CA PHE A 60 -0.17 1.57 -11.54
C PHE A 60 1.16 0.84 -11.72
N VAL A 61 1.17 -0.13 -12.63
CA VAL A 61 2.37 -0.91 -13.00
C VAL A 61 2.65 -0.79 -14.48
N THR A 62 3.93 -0.71 -14.85
CA THR A 62 4.35 -0.70 -16.25
C THR A 62 4.67 -2.11 -16.69
N ILE A 63 4.09 -2.55 -17.80
CA ILE A 63 4.32 -3.88 -18.36
C ILE A 63 5.68 -3.93 -19.06
N SER A 64 6.47 -4.95 -18.76
CA SER A 64 7.74 -5.26 -19.43
C SER A 64 7.70 -6.63 -20.07
N LYS A 65 8.38 -6.80 -21.20
CA LYS A 65 8.57 -8.12 -21.83
C LYS A 65 9.43 -9.08 -21.02
N GLU A 66 10.22 -8.57 -20.07
CA GLU A 66 11.18 -9.37 -19.31
C GLU A 66 10.57 -10.16 -18.14
N HIS A 67 9.23 -10.28 -18.07
CA HIS A 67 8.51 -10.95 -16.97
C HIS A 67 9.01 -10.51 -15.58
N LEU A 68 8.62 -9.29 -15.18
CA LEU A 68 9.11 -8.69 -13.94
C LEU A 68 8.26 -9.06 -12.72
N TYR A 69 8.95 -9.17 -11.58
CA TYR A 69 8.35 -9.17 -10.25
C TYR A 69 8.38 -7.75 -9.68
N GLN A 70 7.21 -7.11 -9.63
CA GLN A 70 7.07 -5.74 -9.16
C GLN A 70 6.46 -5.73 -7.76
N LYS A 71 7.15 -5.13 -6.79
CA LYS A 71 6.66 -5.03 -5.41
C LYS A 71 5.90 -3.72 -5.22
N VAL A 72 4.70 -3.82 -4.67
CA VAL A 72 3.84 -2.67 -4.38
C VAL A 72 3.53 -2.64 -2.88
N MET A 73 3.76 -1.49 -2.24
CA MET A 73 3.48 -1.32 -0.82
C MET A 73 2.02 -1.03 -0.55
N VAL A 74 1.45 -1.72 0.44
CA VAL A 74 0.07 -1.54 0.90
C VAL A 74 0.00 -1.46 2.42
N LEU A 75 -0.97 -0.72 2.93
CA LEU A 75 -1.30 -0.62 4.35
C LEU A 75 -2.59 -1.36 4.66
N ASP A 76 -2.66 -1.92 5.86
CA ASP A 76 -3.89 -2.49 6.39
C ASP A 76 -4.91 -1.37 6.65
N SER A 77 -6.03 -1.41 5.93
CA SER A 77 -7.09 -0.41 6.02
C SER A 77 -7.76 -0.37 7.40
N HIS A 78 -7.76 -1.48 8.13
CA HIS A 78 -8.32 -1.55 9.49
C HIS A 78 -7.37 -0.97 10.54
N ARG A 79 -6.06 -1.05 10.30
CA ARG A 79 -5.05 -0.54 11.25
C ARG A 79 -4.87 0.98 11.19
N SER A 80 -5.24 1.60 10.07
CA SER A 80 -5.17 3.06 9.85
C SER A 80 -6.03 3.90 10.81
N GLN A 81 -7.04 3.30 11.47
CA GLN A 81 -7.85 3.99 12.49
C GLN A 81 -7.31 3.87 13.91
N HIS A 82 -6.36 2.96 14.19
CA HIS A 82 -5.88 2.73 15.55
C HIS A 82 -4.69 3.62 15.95
N ASP A 83 -3.98 4.20 14.99
CA ASP A 83 -2.84 5.12 15.25
C ASP A 83 -3.27 6.59 15.45
N LYS A 84 -4.55 6.94 15.26
CA LYS A 84 -5.06 8.30 15.49
C LYS A 84 -5.49 8.58 16.95
N PHE A 85 -5.46 7.59 17.83
CA PHE A 85 -5.95 7.73 19.21
C PHE A 85 -4.89 7.84 20.30
N ASN A 86 -3.58 7.83 19.98
CA ASN A 86 -2.52 7.95 21.00
C ASN A 86 -1.85 9.33 21.05
N LYS A 87 -2.60 10.41 20.82
CA LYS A 87 -2.09 11.78 21.03
C LYS A 87 -3.08 12.67 21.78
N ILE A 88 -3.53 12.24 22.95
CA ILE A 88 -3.97 13.13 24.05
C ILE A 88 -3.62 12.43 25.37
N GLU A 89 -3.12 13.21 26.34
CA GLU A 89 -2.75 12.88 27.73
C GLU A 89 -1.46 12.06 27.90
N THR A 90 -0.33 12.67 28.24
CA THR A 90 -0.11 13.16 29.60
C THR A 90 0.95 14.27 29.62
N ASP A 91 0.50 15.51 29.48
CA ASP A 91 1.23 16.71 29.95
C ASP A 91 0.38 17.34 31.05
N ARG A 92 0.43 16.75 32.25
CA ARG A 92 0.12 17.45 33.49
C ARG A 92 1.20 17.10 34.50
N GLU A 93 2.26 17.88 34.46
CA GLU A 93 3.02 18.22 35.66
C GLU A 93 2.03 18.65 36.75
N ASN A 94 1.98 17.91 37.85
CA ASN A 94 1.59 18.50 39.12
C ASN A 94 2.50 17.91 40.19
N VAL A 95 3.70 18.45 40.26
CA VAL A 95 4.50 18.42 41.47
C VAL A 95 3.82 19.36 42.45
N SER A 96 3.19 18.79 43.48
CA SER A 96 3.02 19.49 44.75
C SER A 96 3.29 18.48 45.85
N ASP A 97 4.47 18.61 46.43
CA ASP A 97 4.94 17.96 47.63
C ASP A 97 3.85 17.98 48.73
N ILE A 98 3.41 16.80 49.17
CA ILE A 98 2.77 16.67 50.48
C ILE A 98 3.78 15.95 51.36
N ASN A 99 4.44 16.74 52.20
CA ASN A 99 5.24 16.27 53.33
C ASN A 99 4.35 15.41 54.24
N THR A 100 4.68 14.13 54.39
CA THR A 100 4.16 13.30 55.48
C THR A 100 4.98 13.61 56.73
N ASP A 101 4.33 13.90 57.86
CA ASP A 101 5.01 13.99 59.14
C ASP A 101 5.43 12.61 59.66
N GLU A 102 6.29 12.61 60.68
CA GLU A 102 6.96 11.41 61.22
C GLU A 102 6.01 10.44 61.96
N GLN A 103 4.69 10.61 61.84
CA GLN A 103 3.67 9.80 62.53
C GLN A 103 2.66 9.12 61.60
N GLY A 104 2.79 9.28 60.27
CA GLY A 104 2.17 8.36 59.31
C GLY A 104 0.64 8.41 59.22
N GLU A 105 0.02 9.53 59.55
CA GLU A 105 -1.43 9.72 59.38
C GLU A 105 -1.73 10.54 58.12
N ALA A 106 -2.60 10.02 57.26
CA ALA A 106 -3.06 10.71 56.06
C ALA A 106 -4.19 11.71 56.44
N ILE A 107 -3.99 13.00 56.18
CA ILE A 107 -5.03 14.02 56.36
C ILE A 107 -5.94 14.03 55.11
N LEU A 108 -7.23 13.78 55.32
CA LEU A 108 -8.32 13.91 54.34
C LEU A 108 -8.68 15.37 54.03
#